data_AF-W6UCU7-F1
#
_entry.id   AF-W6UCU7-F1
#
_cell.length_a   1.000
_cell.length_b   1.000
_cell.length_c   1.000
_cell.angle_alpha   90.00
_cell.angle_beta   90.00
_cell.angle_gamma   90.00
#
_symmetry.space_group_name_H-M   'P 1'
#
loop_
_entity.id
_entity.type
_entity.pdbx_description
1 polymer ?
#
loop_
_entity_poly.entity_id
_entity_poly.type
_entity_poly.pdbx_seq_one_letter_code
_entity_poly.pdbx_strand_id
1 'polypeptide(L)'
;MFSRHQNLTQTSEDMKLLVKVVLPLLERYFYTRKSYFIDPYSGASIEEKKMATMLFTKLFTLLRLKTRCFGADVNVTVSCLKCLIECLDIKAIVKISYAEDFVRVRLMPFFTFCADDLGLIIRNLNSGRYSHIKGTIRRGACSIDYLHMILLPTLKTMFEHISKTGVGEDLLLGHLQVTCSRILNALYVLGTTSQKHANRPELMEELNRHRPMLGECLAALTTCFPVAFLEPELSAHNPRSIAYNTEEADYSFEARDLIQKIGKTLPSLHNIIDDIVHLAEAGSNGTQEPHLIEVTLPMLCSYLPVWWRKNLAQRQYARCHPGSKAAAFFPDNEEFLAALNTEGEGLHELGGGGGGDSGSGGGDNNDDDDDEEKGWGAATGPITTVTADLMNRVLGSVLQLIQNNIDNSNAPWMTRIATRTQPIVGNATVDMLGKYFLPVSERLLDQAFAVQSWERRLGNETDKEGDLTAACELLVRNMFALYPLLITFVDRYRTEWLKQPTMEADRLFNAVANLFLIWNGSPNFKREEETFVGIHELDTLALIMPTAERSTLSADVAPRSLAHHHTKSGKGPKKGFTSLMVASIKRLLPIGKLNYISPLQLHILYIPFTLIP
;
A
#
# COMPACT_ATOMS: atom_id res chain seq x y z
N MET A 1 -2.78 57.92 15.61
CA MET A 1 -3.33 58.09 14.25
C MET A 1 -2.68 57.03 13.37
N PHE A 2 -3.52 56.23 12.70
CA PHE A 2 -3.21 54.95 12.08
C PHE A 2 -2.28 55.02 10.87
N SER A 3 -1.58 53.90 10.65
CA SER A 3 -1.46 53.19 9.36
C SER A 3 -0.03 53.00 8.86
N ARG A 4 0.45 51.77 9.03
CA ARG A 4 1.03 50.96 7.93
C ARG A 4 1.10 49.50 8.37
N HIS A 5 -0.07 48.86 8.37
CA HIS A 5 -0.12 47.44 8.03
C HIS A 5 0.32 47.35 6.56
N GLN A 6 1.60 47.11 6.30
CA GLN A 6 2.05 46.71 4.97
C GLN A 6 1.60 45.26 4.75
N ASN A 7 0.75 45.08 3.76
CA ASN A 7 0.12 43.84 3.35
C ASN A 7 1.15 42.71 3.16
N LEU A 8 1.13 41.75 4.08
CA LEU A 8 1.83 40.47 3.99
C LEU A 8 1.06 39.50 3.06
N THR A 9 0.65 39.92 1.86
CA THR A 9 -0.20 39.10 0.95
C THR A 9 -0.08 39.45 -0.54
N GLN A 10 1.07 39.93 -1.02
CA GLN A 10 1.32 39.98 -2.48
C GLN A 10 2.29 38.86 -2.88
N THR A 11 1.74 37.74 -3.35
CA THR A 11 2.52 36.77 -4.13
C THR A 11 3.04 37.47 -5.39
N SER A 12 4.36 37.41 -5.63
CA SER A 12 4.99 37.97 -6.84
C SER A 12 4.27 37.48 -8.09
N GLU A 13 4.19 38.31 -9.14
CA GLU A 13 3.64 37.90 -10.44
C GLU A 13 4.32 36.63 -10.96
N ASP A 14 5.63 36.51 -10.76
CA ASP A 14 6.41 35.31 -11.11
C ASP A 14 5.90 34.06 -10.37
N MET A 15 5.54 34.21 -9.10
CA MET A 15 5.02 33.10 -8.29
C MET A 15 3.63 32.68 -8.77
N LYS A 16 2.78 33.65 -9.15
CA LYS A 16 1.47 33.37 -9.73
C LYS A 16 1.61 32.69 -11.09
N LEU A 17 2.55 33.13 -11.93
CA LEU A 17 2.85 32.50 -13.21
C LEU A 17 3.34 31.06 -13.02
N LEU A 18 4.29 30.85 -12.11
CA LEU A 18 4.81 29.52 -11.77
C LEU A 18 3.66 28.59 -11.37
N VAL A 19 2.86 29.02 -10.41
CA VAL A 19 1.84 28.17 -9.79
C VAL A 19 0.64 27.92 -10.69
N LYS A 20 0.14 28.95 -11.39
CA LYS A 20 -1.10 28.85 -12.17
C LYS A 20 -0.89 28.39 -13.61
N VAL A 21 0.32 28.55 -14.14
CA VAL A 21 0.61 28.25 -15.56
C VAL A 21 1.69 27.18 -15.66
N VAL A 22 2.86 27.42 -15.08
CA VAL A 22 4.02 26.53 -15.29
C VAL A 22 3.80 25.16 -14.64
N LEU A 23 3.34 25.09 -13.38
CA LEU A 23 3.16 23.80 -12.69
C LEU A 23 2.10 22.90 -13.35
N PRO A 24 0.89 23.39 -13.72
CA PRO A 24 -0.07 22.57 -14.45
C PRO A 24 0.43 22.12 -15.82
N LEU A 25 1.20 22.97 -16.51
CA LEU A 25 1.81 22.60 -17.80
C LEU A 25 2.88 21.51 -17.63
N LEU A 26 3.74 21.65 -16.61
CA LEU A 26 4.74 20.64 -16.27
C LEU A 26 4.08 19.32 -15.89
N GLU A 27 3.08 19.36 -15.00
CA GLU A 27 2.32 18.18 -14.59
C GLU A 27 1.74 17.47 -15.81
N ARG A 28 1.05 18.20 -16.69
CA ARG A 28 0.47 17.63 -17.92
C ARG A 28 1.53 17.08 -18.87
N TYR A 29 2.67 17.76 -19.00
CA TYR A 29 3.77 17.32 -19.85
C TYR A 29 4.33 15.97 -19.37
N PHE A 30 4.72 15.88 -18.10
CA PHE A 30 5.29 14.66 -17.53
C PHE A 30 4.26 13.53 -17.48
N TYR A 31 3.00 13.83 -17.14
CA TYR A 31 1.93 12.85 -17.20
C TYR A 31 1.76 12.25 -18.60
N THR A 32 1.75 13.10 -19.64
CA THR A 32 1.56 12.64 -21.03
C THR A 32 2.80 11.93 -21.59
N ARG A 33 4.00 12.30 -21.13
CA ARG A 33 5.29 11.78 -21.62
C ARG A 33 5.94 10.80 -20.66
N LYS A 34 5.21 10.23 -19.70
CA LYS A 34 5.76 9.32 -18.69
C LYS A 34 6.53 8.15 -19.32
N SER A 35 5.96 7.52 -20.35
CA SER A 35 6.60 6.42 -21.08
C SER A 35 7.91 6.84 -21.75
N TYR A 36 8.01 8.06 -22.27
CA TYR A 36 9.25 8.58 -22.87
C TYR A 36 10.39 8.63 -21.85
N PHE A 37 10.14 9.00 -20.60
CA PHE A 37 11.20 9.06 -19.59
C PHE A 37 11.59 7.70 -19.01
N ILE A 38 10.71 6.71 -19.07
CA ILE A 38 10.94 5.37 -18.50
C ILE A 38 11.47 4.39 -19.55
N ASP A 39 11.22 4.63 -20.83
CA ASP A 39 11.69 3.77 -21.92
C ASP A 39 13.24 3.72 -21.97
N PRO A 40 13.85 2.51 -21.84
CA PRO A 40 15.30 2.36 -21.88
C PRO A 40 15.90 2.40 -23.29
N TYR A 41 15.12 2.20 -24.35
CA TYR A 41 15.64 2.04 -25.72
C TYR A 41 15.40 3.27 -26.60
N SER A 42 14.16 3.75 -26.67
CA SER A 42 13.79 4.91 -27.51
C SER A 42 13.38 6.14 -26.70
N GLY A 43 13.64 6.11 -25.39
CA GLY A 43 13.24 7.14 -24.45
C GLY A 43 14.21 8.31 -24.33
N ALA A 44 13.99 9.08 -23.26
CA ALA A 44 14.77 10.24 -22.89
C ALA A 44 16.25 9.90 -22.72
N SER A 45 17.12 10.82 -23.12
CA SER A 45 18.54 10.74 -22.85
C SER A 45 18.83 10.72 -21.33
N ILE A 46 20.00 10.18 -20.95
CA ILE A 46 20.45 10.19 -19.56
C ILE A 46 20.48 11.61 -18.98
N GLU A 47 20.85 12.61 -19.79
CA GLU A 47 20.90 14.00 -19.34
C GLU A 47 19.50 14.56 -19.07
N GLU A 48 18.51 14.24 -19.90
CA GLU A 48 17.10 14.58 -19.62
C GLU A 48 16.58 13.92 -18.35
N LYS A 49 16.92 12.64 -18.12
CA LYS A 49 16.57 11.92 -16.88
C LYS A 49 17.20 12.59 -15.64
N LYS A 50 18.45 13.04 -15.74
CA LYS A 50 19.13 13.81 -14.69
C LYS A 50 18.47 15.17 -14.45
N MET A 51 18.10 15.88 -15.52
CA MET A 51 17.41 17.16 -15.44
C MET A 51 16.02 17.02 -14.78
N ALA A 52 15.26 15.96 -15.09
CA ALA A 52 13.99 15.66 -14.44
C ALA A 52 14.16 15.44 -12.93
N THR A 53 15.19 14.69 -12.51
CA THR A 53 15.53 14.49 -11.09
C THR A 53 15.94 15.81 -10.42
N MET A 54 16.69 16.66 -11.13
CA MET A 54 17.06 17.98 -10.62
C MET A 54 15.84 18.90 -10.47
N LEU A 55 14.92 18.86 -11.42
CA LEU A 55 13.67 19.62 -11.36
C LEU A 55 12.84 19.20 -10.16
N PHE A 56 12.66 17.88 -9.95
CA PHE A 56 11.98 17.34 -8.78
C PHE A 56 12.59 17.84 -7.47
N THR A 57 13.90 17.68 -7.30
CA THR A 57 14.61 18.03 -6.05
C THR A 57 14.60 19.53 -5.77
N LYS A 58 14.76 20.36 -6.81
CA LYS A 58 14.64 21.82 -6.70
C LYS A 58 13.22 22.27 -6.38
N LEU A 59 12.22 21.69 -7.04
CA LEU A 59 10.81 22.02 -6.79
C LEU A 59 10.38 21.63 -5.38
N PHE A 60 10.76 20.44 -4.91
CA PHE A 60 10.52 20.01 -3.54
C PHE A 60 11.18 20.96 -2.53
N THR A 61 12.46 21.30 -2.75
CA THR A 61 13.20 22.22 -1.87
C THR A 61 12.54 23.61 -1.85
N LEU A 62 12.11 24.11 -3.00
CA LEU A 62 11.38 25.39 -3.10
C LEU A 62 10.05 25.32 -2.32
N LEU A 63 9.27 24.25 -2.51
CA LEU A 63 8.01 24.05 -1.80
C LEU A 63 8.21 23.95 -0.28
N ARG A 64 9.26 23.26 0.16
CA ARG A 64 9.66 23.15 1.57
C ARG A 64 10.04 24.50 2.18
N LEU A 65 10.81 25.33 1.47
CA LEU A 65 11.29 26.63 1.97
C LEU A 65 10.23 27.74 1.88
N LYS A 66 9.33 27.67 0.89
CA LYS A 66 8.40 28.75 0.54
C LYS A 66 6.94 28.29 0.51
N THR A 67 6.56 27.32 1.34
CA THR A 67 5.18 26.77 1.39
C THR A 67 4.09 27.85 1.41
N ARG A 68 4.31 28.94 2.15
CA ARG A 68 3.37 30.07 2.23
C ARG A 68 3.12 30.76 0.89
N CYS A 69 4.12 30.81 0.01
CA CYS A 69 4.01 31.46 -1.29
C CYS A 69 3.12 30.68 -2.26
N PHE A 70 2.98 29.37 -2.06
CA PHE A 70 2.08 28.52 -2.84
C PHE A 70 0.61 28.64 -2.39
N GLY A 71 0.36 29.04 -1.13
CA GLY A 71 -0.99 29.35 -0.65
C GLY A 71 -1.96 28.18 -0.82
N ALA A 72 -3.08 28.42 -1.50
CA ALA A 72 -4.11 27.41 -1.78
C ALA A 72 -3.69 26.38 -2.86
N ASP A 73 -2.63 26.67 -3.60
CA ASP A 73 -2.20 25.87 -4.76
C ASP A 73 -1.11 24.83 -4.40
N VAL A 74 -0.88 24.58 -3.11
CA VAL A 74 0.05 23.54 -2.63
C VAL A 74 -0.30 22.17 -3.24
N ASN A 75 -1.59 21.84 -3.34
CA ASN A 75 -2.05 20.56 -3.89
C ASN A 75 -1.63 20.35 -5.35
N VAL A 76 -1.67 21.41 -6.17
CA VAL A 76 -1.23 21.37 -7.57
C VAL A 76 0.27 21.08 -7.64
N THR A 77 1.05 21.72 -6.76
CA THR A 77 2.49 21.52 -6.70
C THR A 77 2.85 20.11 -6.26
N VAL A 78 2.14 19.57 -5.27
CA VAL A 78 2.31 18.19 -4.80
C VAL A 78 1.90 17.20 -5.89
N SER A 79 0.82 17.44 -6.64
CA SER A 79 0.43 16.62 -7.79
C SER A 79 1.51 16.60 -8.87
N CYS A 80 2.09 17.76 -9.18
CA CYS A 80 3.22 17.89 -10.10
C CYS A 80 4.46 17.13 -9.61
N LEU A 81 4.79 17.22 -8.31
CA LEU A 81 5.88 16.45 -7.70
C LEU A 81 5.64 14.93 -7.82
N LYS A 82 4.42 14.46 -7.59
CA LYS A 82 4.06 13.04 -7.75
C LYS A 82 4.25 12.58 -9.18
N CYS A 83 3.77 13.35 -10.16
CA CYS A 83 3.97 13.05 -11.58
C CYS A 83 5.45 13.02 -11.97
N LEU A 84 6.25 13.96 -11.45
CA LEU A 84 7.70 13.98 -11.67
C LEU A 84 8.38 12.74 -11.12
N ILE A 85 8.05 12.33 -9.88
CA ILE A 85 8.59 11.13 -9.24
C ILE A 85 8.33 9.90 -10.12
N GLU A 86 7.09 9.74 -10.60
CA GLU A 86 6.71 8.61 -11.43
C GLU A 86 7.40 8.57 -12.80
N CYS A 87 8.02 9.67 -13.23
CA CYS A 87 8.81 9.76 -14.46
C CYS A 87 10.32 9.55 -14.22
N LEU A 88 10.76 9.39 -12.97
CA LEU A 88 12.19 9.22 -12.68
C LEU A 88 12.64 7.80 -13.04
N ASP A 89 13.51 7.64 -14.03
CA ASP A 89 14.15 6.35 -14.29
C ASP A 89 15.35 6.13 -13.35
N ILE A 90 15.05 5.88 -12.08
CA ILE A 90 16.05 5.67 -11.04
C ILE A 90 16.90 4.43 -11.35
N LYS A 91 16.31 3.42 -12.01
CA LYS A 91 17.01 2.17 -12.36
C LYS A 91 18.13 2.42 -13.36
N ALA A 92 17.85 3.13 -14.45
CA ALA A 92 18.88 3.50 -15.41
C ALA A 92 19.92 4.43 -14.79
N ILE A 93 19.49 5.34 -13.90
CA ILE A 93 20.42 6.23 -13.20
C ILE A 93 21.41 5.39 -12.37
N VAL A 94 20.94 4.49 -11.49
CA VAL A 94 21.78 3.69 -10.57
C VAL A 94 22.76 2.78 -11.30
N LYS A 95 22.41 2.24 -12.47
CA LYS A 95 23.29 1.34 -13.25
C LYS A 95 24.51 2.01 -13.88
N ILE A 96 24.60 3.34 -13.90
CA ILE A 96 25.71 4.05 -14.53
C ILE A 96 26.86 4.24 -13.54
N SER A 97 28.12 4.12 -13.96
CA SER A 97 29.28 4.16 -13.04
C SER A 97 29.44 5.44 -12.20
N TYR A 98 28.88 6.58 -12.61
CA TYR A 98 28.87 7.84 -11.84
C TYR A 98 27.56 8.08 -11.05
N ALA A 99 26.70 7.07 -10.97
CA ALA A 99 25.38 7.19 -10.38
C ALA A 99 25.39 7.43 -8.88
N GLU A 100 26.33 6.81 -8.16
CA GLU A 100 26.40 6.93 -6.72
C GLU A 100 26.58 8.40 -6.29
N ASP A 101 27.49 9.12 -6.97
CA ASP A 101 27.67 10.55 -6.80
C ASP A 101 26.42 11.33 -7.17
N PHE A 102 25.74 10.97 -8.26
CA PHE A 102 24.51 11.62 -8.67
C PHE A 102 23.39 11.44 -7.64
N VAL A 103 23.16 10.22 -7.16
CA VAL A 103 22.17 9.89 -6.13
C VAL A 103 22.53 10.64 -4.83
N ARG A 104 23.80 10.63 -4.42
CA ARG A 104 24.29 11.33 -3.24
C ARG A 104 24.10 12.85 -3.33
N VAL A 105 24.33 13.45 -4.49
CA VAL A 105 24.21 14.91 -4.67
C VAL A 105 22.76 15.35 -4.91
N ARG A 106 21.94 14.54 -5.59
CA ARG A 106 20.61 14.95 -6.05
C ARG A 106 19.48 14.34 -5.23
N LEU A 107 19.47 13.04 -4.96
CA LEU A 107 18.39 12.37 -4.25
C LEU A 107 18.56 12.39 -2.73
N MET A 108 19.77 12.22 -2.22
CA MET A 108 20.03 12.22 -0.76
C MET A 108 19.48 13.47 -0.04
N PRO A 109 19.65 14.70 -0.54
CA PRO A 109 19.10 15.88 0.12
C PRO A 109 17.60 15.81 0.37
N PHE A 110 16.83 15.21 -0.55
CA PHE A 110 15.39 15.00 -0.37
C PHE A 110 15.11 14.13 0.86
N PHE A 111 15.74 12.95 0.96
CA PHE A 111 15.55 12.05 2.09
C PHE A 111 16.07 12.64 3.40
N THR A 112 17.21 13.33 3.38
CA THR A 112 17.74 14.01 4.57
C THR A 112 16.78 15.08 5.07
N PHE A 113 16.23 15.91 4.18
CA PHE A 113 15.21 16.89 4.57
C PHE A 113 13.98 16.22 5.16
N CYS A 114 13.48 15.13 4.57
CA CYS A 114 12.36 14.38 5.12
C CYS A 114 12.65 13.83 6.53
N ALA A 115 13.82 13.21 6.73
CA ALA A 115 14.23 12.65 8.02
C ALA A 115 14.37 13.75 9.09
N ASP A 116 14.96 14.89 8.74
CA ASP A 116 15.17 16.01 9.65
C ASP A 116 13.85 16.71 10.02
N ASP A 117 12.95 16.88 9.05
CA ASP A 117 11.62 17.48 9.26
C ASP A 117 10.77 16.62 10.20
N LEU A 118 10.71 15.30 9.93
CA LEU A 118 10.02 14.34 10.81
C LEU A 118 10.63 14.33 12.22
N GLY A 119 11.95 14.28 12.31
CA GLY A 119 12.67 14.32 13.58
C GLY A 119 12.44 15.63 14.36
N LEU A 120 12.28 16.76 13.67
CA LEU A 120 11.93 18.04 14.28
C LEU A 120 10.49 18.03 14.83
N ILE A 121 9.54 17.46 14.10
CA ILE A 121 8.13 17.32 14.55
C ILE A 121 8.08 16.48 15.84
N ILE A 122 8.73 15.31 15.86
CA ILE A 122 8.79 14.44 17.04
C ILE A 122 9.42 15.16 18.23
N ARG A 123 10.55 15.87 18.02
CA ARG A 123 11.17 16.66 19.09
C ARG A 123 10.24 17.74 19.62
N ASN A 124 9.51 18.44 18.75
CA ASN A 124 8.55 19.46 19.18
C ASN A 124 7.39 18.83 19.98
N LEU A 125 6.91 17.64 19.59
CA LEU A 125 5.84 16.92 20.28
C LEU A 125 6.30 16.52 21.68
N ASN A 126 7.47 15.90 21.79
CA ASN A 126 8.04 15.47 23.06
C ASN A 126 8.37 16.65 23.99
N SER A 127 8.84 17.78 23.46
CA SER A 127 9.10 19.00 24.25
C SER A 127 7.84 19.83 24.57
N GLY A 128 6.66 19.39 24.14
CA GLY A 128 5.42 20.13 24.35
C GLY A 128 5.33 21.48 23.62
N ARG A 129 6.09 21.68 22.53
CA ARG A 129 6.11 22.91 21.73
C ARG A 129 5.01 22.93 20.66
N TYR A 130 3.77 22.74 21.08
CA TYR A 130 2.62 22.52 20.19
C TYR A 130 2.28 23.70 19.27
N SER A 131 2.63 24.92 19.65
CA SER A 131 2.51 26.11 18.82
C SER A 131 3.40 26.09 17.57
N HIS A 132 4.49 25.32 17.59
CA HIS A 132 5.32 25.07 16.42
C HIS A 132 4.68 24.01 15.52
N ILE A 133 4.07 22.99 16.12
CA ILE A 133 3.43 21.86 15.45
C ILE A 133 2.13 22.28 14.74
N LYS A 134 1.30 23.09 15.40
CA LYS A 134 0.12 23.73 14.78
C LYS A 134 0.52 24.81 13.75
N GLY A 135 1.81 25.13 13.62
CA GLY A 135 2.28 26.20 12.74
C GLY A 135 1.83 27.60 13.16
N THR A 136 1.43 27.84 14.41
CA THR A 136 0.96 29.18 14.83
C THR A 136 2.11 30.16 15.01
N ILE A 137 3.30 29.69 15.44
CA ILE A 137 4.49 30.54 15.62
C ILE A 137 5.41 30.52 14.38
N ARG A 138 5.71 29.33 13.85
CA ARG A 138 6.47 29.13 12.61
C ARG A 138 5.68 28.18 11.71
N ARG A 139 5.11 28.70 10.62
CA ARG A 139 4.62 27.84 9.51
C ARG A 139 5.79 27.54 8.60
N GLY A 140 6.25 26.31 8.59
CA GLY A 140 7.38 25.81 7.82
C GLY A 140 7.44 24.29 7.90
N ALA A 141 8.58 23.70 7.58
CA ALA A 141 8.82 22.25 7.54
C ALA A 141 8.87 21.57 8.94
N CYS A 142 7.95 21.98 9.83
CA CYS A 142 7.84 21.50 11.20
C CYS A 142 6.40 21.47 11.72
N SER A 143 5.41 21.79 10.87
CA SER A 143 3.99 21.70 11.21
C SER A 143 3.37 20.39 10.74
N ILE A 144 2.28 19.97 11.40
CA ILE A 144 1.48 18.81 10.99
C ILE A 144 0.85 19.05 9.60
N ASP A 145 0.39 20.28 9.32
CA ASP A 145 -0.15 20.61 7.99
C ASP A 145 0.86 20.35 6.86
N TYR A 146 2.14 20.71 7.07
CA TYR A 146 3.20 20.45 6.10
C TYR A 146 3.45 18.94 5.95
N LEU A 147 3.48 18.22 7.06
CA LEU A 147 3.64 16.77 7.08
C LEU A 147 2.54 16.09 6.25
N HIS A 148 1.28 16.41 6.52
CA HIS A 148 0.13 15.82 5.86
C HIS A 148 0.01 16.24 4.38
N MET A 149 0.10 17.54 4.09
CA MET A 149 -0.20 18.06 2.75
C MET A 149 0.94 17.84 1.75
N ILE A 150 2.19 17.82 2.20
CA ILE A 150 3.37 17.85 1.31
C ILE A 150 4.25 16.63 1.55
N LEU A 151 4.70 16.42 2.79
CA LEU A 151 5.74 15.44 3.07
C LEU A 151 5.25 14.00 2.83
N LEU A 152 4.15 13.59 3.46
CA LEU A 152 3.64 12.22 3.36
C LEU A 152 3.24 11.83 1.93
N PRO A 153 2.50 12.65 1.15
CA PRO A 153 2.13 12.29 -0.22
C PRO A 153 3.35 12.16 -1.14
N THR A 154 4.32 13.07 -1.01
CA THR A 154 5.54 13.06 -1.84
C THR A 154 6.43 11.86 -1.49
N LEU A 155 6.61 11.62 -0.19
CA LEU A 155 7.45 10.53 0.31
C LEU A 155 6.85 9.15 0.02
N LYS A 156 5.54 8.98 0.23
CA LYS A 156 4.80 7.77 -0.16
C LYS A 156 4.98 7.47 -1.64
N THR A 157 4.76 8.47 -2.50
CA THR A 157 4.89 8.30 -3.96
C THR A 157 6.32 7.92 -4.36
N MET A 158 7.33 8.51 -3.72
CA MET A 158 8.74 8.13 -3.93
C MET A 158 9.00 6.66 -3.57
N PHE A 159 8.54 6.21 -2.39
CA PHE A 159 8.75 4.82 -1.98
C PHE A 159 7.96 3.82 -2.84
N GLU A 160 6.72 4.16 -3.23
CA GLU A 160 5.94 3.35 -4.18
C GLU A 160 6.64 3.24 -5.54
N HIS A 161 7.24 4.34 -6.02
CA HIS A 161 8.00 4.33 -7.27
C HIS A 161 9.28 3.50 -7.19
N ILE A 162 10.05 3.62 -6.11
CA ILE A 162 11.23 2.79 -5.85
C ILE A 162 10.86 1.31 -5.76
N SER A 163 9.74 1.00 -5.10
CA SER A 163 9.20 -0.37 -4.98
C SER A 163 8.81 -0.93 -6.35
N LYS A 164 8.01 -0.19 -7.13
CA LYS A 164 7.55 -0.59 -8.47
C LYS A 164 8.69 -0.80 -9.47
N THR A 165 9.75 0.01 -9.37
CA THR A 165 10.92 -0.09 -10.26
C THR A 165 11.90 -1.19 -9.81
N GLY A 166 11.74 -1.73 -8.61
CA GLY A 166 12.58 -2.80 -8.06
C GLY A 166 14.00 -2.37 -7.71
N VAL A 167 14.27 -1.06 -7.62
CA VAL A 167 15.63 -0.51 -7.39
C VAL A 167 15.98 -0.33 -5.91
N GLY A 168 15.05 -0.61 -5.01
CA GLY A 168 15.23 -0.37 -3.58
C GLY A 168 16.44 -1.11 -2.99
N GLU A 169 16.75 -2.30 -3.50
CA GLU A 169 17.87 -3.13 -3.03
C GLU A 169 19.24 -2.53 -3.36
N ASP A 170 19.35 -1.83 -4.50
CA ASP A 170 20.59 -1.22 -4.97
C ASP A 170 20.71 0.25 -4.53
N LEU A 171 19.57 0.94 -4.41
CA LEU A 171 19.51 2.35 -4.08
C LEU A 171 19.64 2.60 -2.57
N LEU A 172 18.91 1.85 -1.73
CA LEU A 172 18.75 2.14 -0.31
C LEU A 172 19.85 1.50 0.55
N LEU A 173 21.10 1.77 0.20
CA LEU A 173 22.31 1.28 0.87
C LEU A 173 23.06 2.41 1.60
N GLY A 174 24.02 2.05 2.45
CA GLY A 174 24.92 2.98 3.15
C GLY A 174 24.18 4.14 3.87
N HIS A 175 24.58 5.38 3.58
CA HIS A 175 23.97 6.57 4.17
C HIS A 175 22.47 6.73 3.88
N LEU A 176 22.01 6.30 2.69
CA LEU A 176 20.60 6.39 2.35
C LEU A 176 19.79 5.38 3.15
N GLN A 177 20.35 4.20 3.42
CA GLN A 177 19.75 3.22 4.33
C GLN A 177 19.56 3.80 5.74
N VAL A 178 20.60 4.43 6.31
CA VAL A 178 20.53 5.09 7.63
C VAL A 178 19.44 6.17 7.64
N THR A 179 19.36 6.98 6.59
CA THR A 179 18.37 8.06 6.48
C THR A 179 16.95 7.53 6.36
N CYS A 180 16.73 6.49 5.55
CA CYS A 180 15.44 5.83 5.42
C CYS A 180 15.03 5.10 6.71
N SER A 181 15.97 4.52 7.45
CA SER A 181 15.74 3.97 8.80
C SER A 181 15.29 5.04 9.79
N ARG A 182 15.86 6.25 9.73
CA ARG A 182 15.41 7.39 10.54
C ARG A 182 13.98 7.80 10.18
N ILE A 183 13.65 7.84 8.89
CA ILE A 183 12.29 8.12 8.40
C ILE A 183 11.32 7.05 8.91
N LEU A 184 11.67 5.76 8.75
CA LEU A 184 10.89 4.61 9.19
C LEU A 184 10.52 4.73 10.67
N ASN A 185 11.53 4.90 11.52
CA ASN A 185 11.33 5.05 12.95
C ASN A 185 10.47 6.28 13.28
N ALA A 186 10.70 7.39 12.58
CA ALA A 186 9.95 8.61 12.82
C ALA A 186 8.47 8.49 12.43
N LEU A 187 8.16 7.85 11.30
CA LEU A 187 6.78 7.58 10.87
C LEU A 187 6.06 6.67 11.88
N TYR A 188 6.72 5.60 12.33
CA TYR A 188 6.15 4.69 13.33
C TYR A 188 5.89 5.37 14.67
N VAL A 189 6.87 6.13 15.19
CA VAL A 189 6.71 6.89 16.44
C VAL A 189 5.59 7.92 16.33
N LEU A 190 5.48 8.66 15.23
CA LEU A 190 4.39 9.62 15.03
C LEU A 190 3.02 8.92 14.99
N GLY A 191 2.92 7.76 14.34
CA GLY A 191 1.68 7.00 14.25
C GLY A 191 1.18 6.42 15.58
N THR A 192 2.10 6.17 16.52
CA THR A 192 1.84 5.51 17.81
C THR A 192 1.79 6.48 19.01
N THR A 193 2.22 7.73 18.84
CA THR A 193 2.38 8.69 19.96
C THR A 193 1.10 9.42 20.36
N SER A 194 -0.01 9.29 19.61
CA SER A 194 -1.25 10.05 19.85
C SER A 194 -1.77 9.93 21.29
N GLN A 195 -1.75 8.73 21.86
CA GLN A 195 -2.23 8.48 23.23
C GLN A 195 -1.42 9.21 24.30
N LYS A 196 -0.11 9.47 24.08
CA LYS A 196 0.73 10.22 25.02
C LYS A 196 0.26 11.66 25.21
N HIS A 197 -0.57 12.16 24.30
CA HIS A 197 -1.12 13.50 24.31
C HIS A 197 -2.62 13.53 24.68
N ALA A 198 -3.15 12.49 25.35
CA ALA A 198 -4.55 12.40 25.75
C ALA A 198 -5.07 13.60 26.56
N ASN A 199 -4.19 14.26 27.33
CA ASN A 199 -4.52 15.49 28.09
C ASN A 199 -4.81 16.71 27.19
N ARG A 200 -4.70 16.59 25.85
CA ARG A 200 -4.97 17.65 24.87
C ARG A 200 -5.83 17.11 23.72
N PRO A 201 -7.17 17.14 23.85
CA PRO A 201 -8.07 16.46 22.92
C PRO A 201 -7.93 16.98 21.49
N GLU A 202 -7.85 18.30 21.28
CA GLU A 202 -7.68 18.89 19.93
C GLU A 202 -6.41 18.40 19.21
N LEU A 203 -5.31 18.26 19.94
CA LEU A 203 -4.05 17.79 19.35
C LEU A 203 -4.11 16.30 19.05
N MET A 204 -4.68 15.53 19.97
CA MET A 204 -4.87 14.10 19.79
C MET A 204 -5.76 13.84 18.56
N GLU A 205 -6.85 14.58 18.40
CA GLU A 205 -7.73 14.50 17.24
C GLU A 205 -7.00 14.83 15.93
N GLU A 206 -6.18 15.89 15.92
CA GLU A 206 -5.38 16.26 14.75
C GLU A 206 -4.32 15.18 14.41
N LEU A 207 -3.66 14.59 15.41
CA LEU A 207 -2.73 13.46 15.20
C LEU A 207 -3.46 12.21 14.68
N ASN A 208 -4.65 11.92 15.22
CA ASN A 208 -5.48 10.79 14.83
C ASN A 208 -5.93 10.92 13.37
N ARG A 209 -6.28 12.13 12.93
CA ARG A 209 -6.74 12.42 11.56
C ARG A 209 -5.73 12.00 10.49
N HIS A 210 -4.44 12.14 10.78
CA HIS A 210 -3.36 11.86 9.83
C HIS A 210 -2.74 10.46 9.99
N ARG A 211 -3.14 9.72 11.01
CA ARG A 211 -2.59 8.39 11.31
C ARG A 211 -2.68 7.41 10.13
N PRO A 212 -3.81 7.30 9.40
CA PRO A 212 -3.90 6.44 8.21
C PRO A 212 -2.80 6.69 7.17
N MET A 213 -2.49 7.96 6.89
CA MET A 213 -1.48 8.33 5.89
C MET A 213 -0.05 8.05 6.34
N LEU A 214 0.20 8.13 7.66
CA LEU A 214 1.48 7.69 8.23
C LEU A 214 1.67 6.18 8.02
N GLY A 215 0.63 5.39 8.28
CA GLY A 215 0.65 3.95 8.04
C GLY A 215 0.84 3.58 6.58
N GLU A 216 0.19 4.28 5.66
CA GLU A 216 0.36 4.06 4.21
C GLU A 216 1.76 4.42 3.72
N CYS A 217 2.34 5.53 4.19
CA CYS A 217 3.70 5.93 3.84
C CYS A 217 4.73 4.93 4.39
N LEU A 218 4.53 4.45 5.63
CA LEU A 218 5.35 3.42 6.25
C LEU A 218 5.24 2.08 5.53
N ALA A 219 4.04 1.69 5.12
CA ALA A 219 3.79 0.50 4.31
C ALA A 219 4.51 0.60 2.95
N ALA A 220 4.47 1.76 2.28
CA ALA A 220 5.20 1.98 1.02
C ALA A 220 6.72 1.83 1.19
N LEU A 221 7.30 2.46 2.23
CA LEU A 221 8.73 2.29 2.57
C LEU A 221 9.07 0.83 2.83
N THR A 222 8.22 0.13 3.57
CA THR A 222 8.42 -1.29 3.92
C THR A 222 8.58 -2.17 2.67
N THR A 223 7.83 -1.88 1.59
CA THR A 223 7.90 -2.71 0.38
C THR A 223 9.22 -2.61 -0.40
N CYS A 224 9.97 -1.53 -0.24
CA CYS A 224 11.24 -1.32 -0.95
C CYS A 224 12.48 -1.36 -0.05
N PHE A 225 12.29 -1.48 1.28
CA PHE A 225 13.39 -1.43 2.22
C PHE A 225 14.22 -2.73 2.20
N PRO A 226 15.56 -2.67 2.07
CA PRO A 226 16.38 -3.85 1.81
C PRO A 226 16.74 -4.67 3.06
N VAL A 227 16.27 -4.29 4.25
CA VAL A 227 16.62 -4.93 5.53
C VAL A 227 15.38 -5.32 6.33
N ALA A 228 15.41 -6.51 6.93
CA ALA A 228 14.33 -7.08 7.75
C ALA A 228 14.24 -6.34 9.10
N PHE A 229 13.74 -5.11 9.08
CA PHE A 229 13.80 -4.20 10.24
C PHE A 229 12.92 -4.62 11.43
N LEU A 230 11.97 -5.54 11.25
CA LEU A 230 11.20 -6.15 12.34
C LEU A 230 11.94 -7.31 13.03
N GLU A 231 13.10 -7.68 12.48
CA GLU A 231 13.95 -8.77 12.94
C GLU A 231 15.41 -8.27 13.00
N PRO A 232 15.70 -7.23 13.80
CA PRO A 232 17.01 -6.57 13.82
C PRO A 232 18.15 -7.53 14.16
N GLU A 233 17.86 -8.60 14.91
CA GLU A 233 18.78 -9.68 15.27
C GLU A 233 19.39 -10.38 14.03
N LEU A 234 18.62 -10.47 12.93
CA LEU A 234 19.03 -11.14 11.69
C LEU A 234 19.70 -10.19 10.69
N SER A 235 19.70 -8.89 10.98
CA SER A 235 20.24 -7.87 10.08
C SER A 235 21.75 -8.04 9.83
N ALA A 236 22.49 -8.65 10.76
CA ALA A 236 23.91 -8.95 10.62
C ALA A 236 24.20 -10.04 9.57
N HIS A 237 23.20 -10.88 9.24
CA HIS A 237 23.35 -11.93 8.22
C HIS A 237 23.12 -11.42 6.80
N ASN A 238 22.47 -10.27 6.65
CA ASN A 238 22.05 -9.74 5.36
C ASN A 238 23.16 -8.87 4.75
N PRO A 239 23.78 -9.27 3.62
CA PRO A 239 24.87 -8.53 2.95
C PRO A 239 24.52 -7.08 2.60
N ARG A 240 23.23 -6.78 2.43
CA ARG A 240 22.74 -5.44 2.08
C ARG A 240 22.44 -4.57 3.30
N SER A 241 22.62 -5.09 4.51
CA SER A 241 22.45 -4.33 5.74
C SER A 241 23.72 -3.58 6.10
N ILE A 242 23.60 -2.34 6.58
CA ILE A 242 24.72 -1.62 7.23
C ILE A 242 25.28 -2.34 8.47
N ALA A 243 24.54 -3.32 9.02
CA ALA A 243 25.02 -4.17 10.10
C ALA A 243 25.92 -5.31 9.62
N TYR A 244 25.99 -5.54 8.31
CA TYR A 244 26.83 -6.57 7.71
C TYR A 244 28.29 -6.12 7.72
N ASN A 245 29.13 -6.95 8.34
CA ASN A 245 30.57 -6.76 8.49
C ASN A 245 30.99 -5.38 9.05
N THR A 246 30.97 -5.28 10.38
CA THR A 246 31.05 -4.02 11.13
C THR A 246 32.40 -3.28 11.15
N GLU A 247 33.39 -3.73 10.39
CA GLU A 247 34.80 -3.32 10.52
C GLU A 247 35.23 -2.18 9.58
N GLU A 248 34.48 -1.86 8.51
CA GLU A 248 35.01 -1.04 7.40
C GLU A 248 34.25 0.27 7.05
N ALA A 249 33.14 0.60 7.71
CA ALA A 249 32.29 1.74 7.29
C ALA A 249 32.39 3.00 8.19
N ASP A 250 32.61 4.17 7.59
CA ASP A 250 32.65 5.50 8.23
C ASP A 250 31.36 5.88 9.01
N TYR A 251 30.23 5.27 8.68
CA TYR A 251 28.90 5.52 9.26
C TYR A 251 28.43 4.44 10.24
N SER A 252 29.30 3.48 10.57
CA SER A 252 29.01 2.33 11.44
C SER A 252 28.52 2.73 12.84
N PHE A 253 28.99 3.85 13.41
CA PHE A 253 28.52 4.31 14.72
C PHE A 253 27.09 4.85 14.70
N GLU A 254 26.76 5.73 13.74
CA GLU A 254 25.39 6.26 13.57
C GLU A 254 24.41 5.12 13.22
N ALA A 255 24.85 4.18 12.39
CA ALA A 255 24.10 2.97 12.06
C ALA A 255 23.77 2.13 13.31
N ARG A 256 24.75 1.86 14.18
CA ARG A 256 24.57 1.07 15.40
C ARG A 256 23.60 1.72 16.40
N ASP A 257 23.76 3.02 16.66
CA ASP A 257 22.84 3.76 17.55
C ASP A 257 21.40 3.74 17.00
N LEU A 258 21.26 3.90 15.69
CA LEU A 258 19.94 3.87 15.04
C LEU A 258 19.29 2.48 15.10
N ILE A 259 20.03 1.41 14.85
CA ILE A 259 19.51 0.03 14.95
C ILE A 259 19.06 -0.24 16.38
N GLN A 260 19.88 0.14 17.39
CA GLN A 260 19.49 -0.01 18.80
C GLN A 260 18.23 0.80 19.12
N LYS A 261 18.12 2.01 18.57
CA LYS A 261 16.93 2.86 18.75
C LYS A 261 15.70 2.25 18.10
N ILE A 262 15.82 1.69 16.90
CA ILE A 262 14.73 0.98 16.21
C ILE A 262 14.28 -0.25 17.00
N GLY A 263 15.23 -1.06 17.49
CA GLY A 263 14.90 -2.22 18.33
C GLY A 263 14.21 -1.87 19.66
N LYS A 264 14.32 -0.62 20.13
CA LYS A 264 13.59 -0.12 21.31
C LYS A 264 12.23 0.48 20.99
N THR A 265 12.02 0.98 19.76
CA THR A 265 10.79 1.70 19.38
C THR A 265 9.82 0.82 18.62
N LEU A 266 10.30 -0.02 17.70
CA LEU A 266 9.48 -0.96 16.95
C LEU A 266 9.40 -2.29 17.71
N PRO A 267 8.20 -2.85 17.90
CA PRO A 267 8.08 -4.21 18.42
C PRO A 267 8.60 -5.23 17.40
N SER A 268 9.01 -6.40 17.89
CA SER A 268 9.47 -7.50 17.03
C SER A 268 8.32 -8.05 16.18
N LEU A 269 8.66 -8.73 15.08
CA LEU A 269 7.70 -9.35 14.18
C LEU A 269 6.65 -10.20 14.91
N HIS A 270 7.09 -11.09 15.80
CA HIS A 270 6.17 -11.98 16.53
C HIS A 270 5.28 -11.23 17.52
N ASN A 271 5.82 -10.24 18.25
CA ASN A 271 5.04 -9.43 19.17
C ASN A 271 3.93 -8.66 18.44
N ILE A 272 4.25 -8.07 17.27
CA ILE A 272 3.25 -7.37 16.45
C ILE A 272 2.12 -8.31 16.01
N ILE A 273 2.45 -9.54 15.60
CA ILE A 273 1.45 -10.52 15.18
C ILE A 273 0.58 -10.92 16.37
N ASP A 274 1.18 -11.16 17.54
CA ASP A 274 0.45 -11.52 18.76
C ASP A 274 -0.47 -10.36 19.22
N ASP A 275 -0.03 -9.10 19.11
CA ASP A 275 -0.85 -7.92 19.41
C ASP A 275 -2.08 -7.84 18.49
N ILE A 276 -1.91 -8.12 17.19
CA ILE A 276 -3.03 -8.13 16.22
C ILE A 276 -3.98 -9.30 16.48
N VAL A 277 -3.46 -10.46 16.85
CA VAL A 277 -4.26 -11.64 17.22
C VAL A 277 -5.09 -11.34 18.47
N HIS A 278 -4.46 -10.81 19.51
CA HIS A 278 -5.13 -10.42 20.74
C HIS A 278 -6.21 -9.35 20.49
N LEU A 279 -5.93 -8.37 19.62
CA LEU A 279 -6.91 -7.35 19.22
C LEU A 279 -8.15 -7.98 18.55
N ALA A 280 -7.95 -8.99 17.71
CA ALA A 280 -9.02 -9.73 17.04
C ALA A 280 -9.84 -10.59 18.01
N GLU A 281 -9.18 -11.32 18.90
CA GLU A 281 -9.79 -12.18 19.91
C GLU A 281 -10.58 -11.39 20.96
N ALA A 282 -10.11 -10.21 21.35
CA ALA A 282 -10.79 -9.34 22.31
C ALA A 282 -12.12 -8.76 21.79
N GLY A 283 -12.43 -8.91 20.49
CA GLY A 283 -13.61 -8.29 19.88
C GLY A 283 -13.57 -6.76 19.93
N SER A 284 -12.38 -6.18 20.01
CA SER A 284 -12.20 -4.73 20.10
C SER A 284 -12.67 -4.05 18.83
N ASN A 285 -13.28 -2.87 19.00
CA ASN A 285 -13.63 -2.00 17.88
C ASN A 285 -12.43 -1.23 17.30
N GLY A 286 -11.21 -1.48 17.82
CA GLY A 286 -10.00 -0.79 17.40
C GLY A 286 -9.90 0.64 17.92
N THR A 287 -10.83 1.11 18.76
CA THR A 287 -10.79 2.48 19.29
C THR A 287 -9.74 2.67 20.39
N GLN A 288 -9.46 1.60 21.14
CA GLN A 288 -8.44 1.64 22.20
C GLN A 288 -7.04 1.69 21.58
N GLU A 289 -6.78 0.87 20.57
CA GLU A 289 -5.45 0.75 19.93
C GLU A 289 -5.53 0.98 18.41
N PRO A 290 -5.95 2.17 17.95
CA PRO A 290 -6.18 2.44 16.54
C PRO A 290 -4.89 2.39 15.71
N HIS A 291 -3.74 2.56 16.37
CA HIS A 291 -2.42 2.45 15.73
C HIS A 291 -2.11 1.03 15.25
N LEU A 292 -2.62 -0.01 15.91
CA LEU A 292 -2.44 -1.38 15.45
C LEU A 292 -3.11 -1.61 14.09
N ILE A 293 -4.31 -1.05 13.86
CA ILE A 293 -5.05 -1.22 12.59
C ILE A 293 -4.57 -0.23 11.52
N GLU A 294 -4.25 1.00 11.91
CA GLU A 294 -3.98 2.08 10.95
C GLU A 294 -2.51 2.27 10.59
N VAL A 295 -1.58 1.77 11.40
CA VAL A 295 -0.13 1.92 11.20
C VAL A 295 0.54 0.57 11.12
N THR A 296 0.38 -0.25 12.16
CA THR A 296 1.13 -1.50 12.31
C THR A 296 0.66 -2.56 11.31
N LEU A 297 -0.66 -2.77 11.16
CA LEU A 297 -1.24 -3.72 10.22
C LEU A 297 -0.86 -3.42 8.76
N PRO A 298 -1.04 -2.20 8.20
CA PRO A 298 -0.59 -1.92 6.83
C PRO A 298 0.92 -2.09 6.64
N MET A 299 1.74 -1.72 7.62
CA MET A 299 3.18 -1.99 7.59
C MET A 299 3.45 -3.50 7.50
N LEU A 300 2.82 -4.29 8.38
CA LEU A 300 3.01 -5.74 8.45
C LEU A 300 2.54 -6.45 7.17
N CYS A 301 1.36 -6.09 6.65
CA CYS A 301 0.83 -6.66 5.41
C CYS A 301 1.71 -6.33 4.19
N SER A 302 2.44 -5.21 4.22
CA SER A 302 3.46 -4.90 3.20
C SER A 302 4.80 -5.60 3.46
N TYR A 303 5.13 -5.89 4.72
CA TYR A 303 6.38 -6.53 5.14
C TYR A 303 6.39 -8.02 4.77
N LEU A 304 5.36 -8.76 5.19
CA LEU A 304 5.35 -10.22 5.13
C LEU A 304 5.54 -10.78 3.70
N PRO A 305 4.85 -10.31 2.65
CA PRO A 305 5.02 -10.86 1.30
C PRO A 305 6.41 -10.60 0.69
N VAL A 306 7.08 -9.51 1.09
CA VAL A 306 8.43 -9.18 0.61
C VAL A 306 9.45 -10.13 1.23
N TRP A 307 9.40 -10.27 2.55
CA TRP A 307 10.35 -11.10 3.27
C TRP A 307 10.07 -12.60 3.11
N TRP A 308 8.82 -13.00 2.88
CA TRP A 308 8.49 -14.35 2.43
C TRP A 308 9.18 -14.72 1.12
N ARG A 309 9.06 -13.88 0.08
CA ARG A 309 9.71 -14.12 -1.22
C ARG A 309 11.24 -14.16 -1.10
N LYS A 310 11.81 -13.31 -0.24
CA LYS A 310 13.25 -13.30 0.04
C LYS A 310 13.71 -14.57 0.77
N ASN A 311 12.95 -15.05 1.76
CA ASN A 311 13.20 -16.32 2.43
C ASN A 311 13.17 -17.49 1.43
N LEU A 312 12.14 -17.53 0.58
CA LEU A 312 12.02 -18.55 -0.46
C LEU A 312 13.20 -18.52 -1.45
N ALA A 313 13.60 -17.33 -1.91
CA ALA A 313 14.76 -17.16 -2.78
C ALA A 313 16.07 -17.63 -2.12
N GLN A 314 16.29 -17.30 -0.84
CA GLN A 314 17.46 -17.77 -0.10
C GLN A 314 17.47 -19.31 0.03
N ARG A 315 16.32 -19.91 0.34
CA ARG A 315 16.15 -21.37 0.43
C ARG A 315 16.37 -22.08 -0.91
N GLN A 316 15.85 -21.52 -2.01
CA GLN A 316 16.09 -22.03 -3.36
C GLN A 316 17.57 -21.94 -3.75
N TYR A 317 18.23 -20.82 -3.46
CA TYR A 317 19.67 -20.66 -3.68
C TYR A 317 20.49 -21.71 -2.91
N ALA A 318 20.16 -21.92 -1.63
CA ALA A 318 20.80 -22.92 -0.78
C ALA A 318 20.62 -24.35 -1.31
N ARG A 319 19.48 -24.66 -1.93
CA ARG A 319 19.25 -25.96 -2.60
C ARG A 319 20.14 -26.14 -3.82
N CYS A 320 20.29 -25.11 -4.65
CA CYS A 320 21.17 -25.17 -5.83
C CYS A 320 22.65 -25.23 -5.46
N HIS A 321 23.03 -24.76 -4.26
CA HIS A 321 24.40 -24.70 -3.77
C HIS A 321 24.58 -25.45 -2.44
N PRO A 322 24.50 -26.79 -2.43
CA PRO A 322 24.59 -27.60 -1.22
C PRO A 322 25.94 -27.51 -0.50
N GLY A 323 27.00 -27.05 -1.19
CA GLY A 323 28.32 -26.78 -0.60
C GLY A 323 28.47 -25.40 0.04
N SER A 324 27.47 -24.52 -0.08
CA SER A 324 27.49 -23.18 0.51
C SER A 324 27.27 -23.23 2.03
N LYS A 325 27.79 -22.23 2.76
CA LYS A 325 27.44 -22.06 4.19
C LYS A 325 25.93 -21.91 4.39
N ALA A 326 25.21 -21.36 3.40
CA ALA A 326 23.77 -21.13 3.45
C ALA A 326 22.96 -22.44 3.59
N ALA A 327 23.41 -23.52 2.93
CA ALA A 327 22.73 -24.82 2.97
C ALA A 327 22.67 -25.43 4.38
N ALA A 328 23.67 -25.16 5.23
CA ALA A 328 23.70 -25.66 6.60
C ALA A 328 22.63 -25.04 7.52
N PHE A 329 22.09 -23.87 7.16
CA PHE A 329 21.10 -23.16 8.00
C PHE A 329 19.66 -23.60 7.78
N PHE A 330 19.38 -24.35 6.70
CA PHE A 330 18.04 -24.83 6.34
C PHE A 330 18.01 -26.36 6.31
N PRO A 331 18.02 -27.03 7.48
CA PRO A 331 18.03 -28.50 7.53
C PRO A 331 16.76 -29.14 6.97
N ASP A 332 15.67 -28.38 6.97
CA ASP A 332 14.31 -28.74 6.51
C ASP A 332 14.05 -28.37 5.04
N ASN A 333 15.05 -27.89 4.29
CA ASN A 333 14.84 -27.23 3.00
C ASN A 333 14.12 -28.11 1.97
N GLU A 334 14.48 -29.39 1.89
CA GLU A 334 13.86 -30.34 0.95
C GLU A 334 12.38 -30.60 1.29
N GLU A 335 12.07 -30.84 2.56
CA GLU A 335 10.69 -31.06 3.02
C GLU A 335 9.83 -29.81 2.80
N PHE A 336 10.37 -28.64 3.12
CA PHE A 336 9.71 -27.35 2.95
C PHE A 336 9.40 -27.04 1.47
N LEU A 337 10.39 -27.20 0.58
CA LEU A 337 10.20 -26.94 -0.85
C LEU A 337 9.32 -28.01 -1.51
N ALA A 338 9.33 -29.24 -1.02
CA ALA A 338 8.40 -30.28 -1.47
C ALA A 338 6.95 -29.95 -1.10
N ALA A 339 6.70 -29.46 0.12
CA ALA A 339 5.38 -29.04 0.57
C ALA A 339 4.78 -27.92 -0.30
N LEU A 340 5.59 -26.94 -0.71
CA LEU A 340 5.16 -25.86 -1.61
C LEU A 340 4.75 -26.36 -3.00
N ASN A 341 5.46 -27.36 -3.53
CA ASN A 341 5.11 -27.97 -4.83
C ASN A 341 3.80 -28.77 -4.76
N THR A 342 3.48 -29.38 -3.61
CA THR A 342 2.21 -30.11 -3.42
C THR A 342 1.00 -29.20 -3.25
N GLU A 343 1.19 -27.97 -2.76
CA GLU A 343 0.11 -26.98 -2.58
C GLU A 343 -0.20 -26.14 -3.83
N GLY A 344 0.45 -26.42 -4.96
CA GLY A 344 0.12 -25.84 -6.26
C GLY A 344 0.64 -24.42 -6.45
N GLU A 345 1.94 -24.27 -6.71
CA GLU A 345 2.49 -23.00 -7.19
C GLU A 345 2.64 -23.04 -8.72
N GLY A 346 1.79 -22.27 -9.40
CA GLY A 346 2.10 -21.69 -10.70
C GLY A 346 3.17 -20.60 -10.56
N LEU A 347 4.38 -21.01 -10.16
CA LEU A 347 5.58 -20.17 -10.11
C LEU A 347 6.55 -20.59 -11.21
N HIS A 348 6.06 -20.59 -12.45
CA HIS A 348 6.93 -20.24 -13.57
C HIS A 348 6.87 -18.72 -13.71
N GLU A 349 8.03 -18.07 -13.66
CA GLU A 349 8.25 -16.61 -13.71
C GLU A 349 8.29 -15.85 -12.37
N LEU A 350 9.27 -16.17 -11.52
CA LEU A 350 9.90 -15.14 -10.69
C LEU A 350 11.41 -15.36 -10.69
N GLY A 351 12.07 -14.80 -11.71
CA GLY A 351 13.52 -14.78 -11.87
C GLY A 351 13.92 -15.08 -13.32
N GLY A 352 14.19 -14.04 -14.11
CA GLY A 352 14.68 -14.16 -15.48
C GLY A 352 13.90 -13.32 -16.48
N GLY A 353 14.13 -12.00 -16.48
CA GLY A 353 13.82 -11.20 -17.64
C GLY A 353 14.84 -11.51 -18.74
N GLY A 354 14.46 -12.33 -19.72
CA GLY A 354 15.30 -12.65 -20.89
C GLY A 354 14.65 -13.71 -21.77
N GLY A 355 13.79 -13.30 -22.70
CA GLY A 355 13.17 -14.19 -23.67
C GLY A 355 14.16 -14.66 -24.75
N GLY A 356 14.38 -15.98 -24.79
CA GLY A 356 14.45 -16.85 -25.97
C GLY A 356 15.44 -16.55 -27.10
N ASP A 357 16.41 -17.45 -27.28
CA ASP A 357 16.42 -18.31 -28.47
C ASP A 357 17.16 -19.63 -28.19
N SER A 358 16.55 -20.75 -28.56
CA SER A 358 17.12 -22.09 -28.42
C SER A 358 18.04 -22.40 -29.60
N GLY A 359 19.34 -22.18 -29.42
CA GLY A 359 20.39 -22.57 -30.35
C GLY A 359 21.41 -23.49 -29.67
N SER A 360 21.40 -24.76 -30.04
CA SER A 360 22.39 -25.75 -29.63
C SER A 360 23.78 -25.37 -30.15
N GLY A 361 24.75 -25.18 -29.26
CA GLY A 361 26.15 -24.92 -29.63
C GLY A 361 27.03 -24.76 -28.39
N GLY A 362 27.93 -25.71 -28.15
CA GLY A 362 28.88 -25.67 -27.04
C GLY A 362 29.90 -24.53 -27.20
N GLY A 363 30.20 -23.88 -26.08
CA GLY A 363 31.28 -22.90 -25.95
C GLY A 363 31.34 -22.40 -24.51
N ASP A 364 32.49 -22.65 -23.85
CA ASP A 364 32.90 -22.02 -22.58
C ASP A 364 32.68 -20.50 -22.64
N ASN A 365 32.00 -19.94 -21.63
CA ASN A 365 32.12 -18.54 -21.21
C ASN A 365 31.74 -18.43 -19.73
N ASN A 366 32.71 -18.01 -18.91
CA ASN A 366 32.69 -17.96 -17.45
C ASN A 366 32.33 -16.57 -16.90
N ASP A 367 31.51 -15.77 -17.60
CA ASP A 367 31.36 -14.33 -17.27
C ASP A 367 29.94 -13.91 -16.79
N ASP A 368 28.99 -14.84 -16.61
CA ASP A 368 27.63 -14.52 -16.11
C ASP A 368 27.38 -14.95 -14.63
N ASP A 369 28.35 -15.61 -13.96
CA ASP A 369 28.19 -16.12 -12.59
C ASP A 369 28.50 -15.07 -11.48
N ASP A 370 29.14 -13.94 -11.83
CA ASP A 370 29.68 -12.96 -10.85
C ASP A 370 28.60 -12.08 -10.17
N ASP A 371 27.40 -11.93 -10.76
CA ASP A 371 26.33 -11.07 -10.22
C ASP A 371 25.39 -11.81 -9.25
N GLU A 372 25.21 -13.14 -9.40
CA GLU A 372 24.40 -13.94 -8.45
C GLU A 372 25.19 -14.32 -7.18
N GLU A 373 26.52 -14.41 -7.27
CA GLU A 373 27.40 -14.74 -6.14
C GLU A 373 27.37 -13.64 -5.03
N LYS A 374 27.07 -12.39 -5.39
CA LYS A 374 27.06 -11.24 -4.46
C LYS A 374 25.76 -11.06 -3.65
N GLY A 375 24.64 -11.61 -4.11
CA GLY A 375 23.32 -11.35 -3.49
C GLY A 375 23.02 -12.24 -2.29
N TRP A 376 22.88 -13.54 -2.52
CA TRP A 376 22.52 -14.53 -1.50
C TRP A 376 23.71 -15.37 -1.02
N GLY A 377 24.72 -15.58 -1.86
CA GLY A 377 25.94 -16.33 -1.52
C GLY A 377 26.77 -15.67 -0.42
N ALA A 378 26.75 -14.34 -0.34
CA ALA A 378 27.42 -13.56 0.70
C ALA A 378 26.72 -13.60 2.06
N ALA A 379 25.45 -14.06 2.14
CA ALA A 379 24.72 -14.08 3.40
C ALA A 379 25.35 -15.07 4.39
N THR A 380 25.53 -14.64 5.63
CA THR A 380 26.21 -15.46 6.66
C THR A 380 25.25 -16.28 7.52
N GLY A 381 23.93 -16.18 7.26
CA GLY A 381 22.86 -16.86 7.98
C GLY A 381 21.47 -16.57 7.38
N PRO A 382 20.39 -17.07 8.00
CA PRO A 382 19.03 -16.71 7.64
C PRO A 382 18.80 -15.20 7.78
N ILE A 383 18.19 -14.59 6.76
CA ILE A 383 17.94 -13.14 6.72
C ILE A 383 16.55 -12.74 7.24
N THR A 384 15.67 -13.71 7.50
CA THR A 384 14.32 -13.52 8.07
C THR A 384 13.74 -14.88 8.52
N THR A 385 12.78 -14.85 9.44
CA THR A 385 11.95 -15.99 9.87
C THR A 385 10.54 -15.97 9.27
N VAL A 386 10.23 -15.04 8.36
CA VAL A 386 8.89 -14.88 7.79
C VAL A 386 8.45 -16.14 7.03
N THR A 387 7.25 -16.64 7.37
CA THR A 387 6.61 -17.80 6.71
C THR A 387 5.22 -17.47 6.17
N ALA A 388 4.70 -18.34 5.31
CA ALA A 388 3.31 -18.28 4.87
C ALA A 388 2.31 -18.43 6.04
N ASP A 389 2.64 -19.21 7.07
CA ASP A 389 1.78 -19.36 8.26
C ASP A 389 1.57 -18.04 8.99
N LEU A 390 2.60 -17.20 9.08
CA LEU A 390 2.47 -15.87 9.69
C LEU A 390 1.50 -14.98 8.90
N MET A 391 1.53 -15.05 7.56
CA MET A 391 0.57 -14.34 6.71
C MET A 391 -0.86 -14.86 6.92
N ASN A 392 -1.05 -16.17 6.99
CA ASN A 392 -2.35 -16.78 7.24
C ASN A 392 -2.90 -16.42 8.64
N ARG A 393 -2.04 -16.40 9.66
CA ARG A 393 -2.41 -15.97 11.02
C ARG A 393 -2.91 -14.53 11.03
N VAL A 394 -2.17 -13.61 10.39
CA VAL A 394 -2.57 -12.19 10.29
C VAL A 394 -3.87 -12.03 9.48
N LEU A 395 -4.00 -12.73 8.34
CA LEU A 395 -5.22 -12.68 7.53
C LEU A 395 -6.45 -13.17 8.32
N GLY A 396 -6.29 -14.26 9.08
CA GLY A 396 -7.33 -14.81 9.94
C GLY A 396 -7.78 -13.79 11.00
N SER A 397 -6.82 -13.14 11.68
CA SER A 397 -7.11 -12.07 12.64
C SER A 397 -7.83 -10.88 11.99
N VAL A 398 -7.44 -10.48 10.77
CA VAL A 398 -8.14 -9.41 10.03
C VAL A 398 -9.58 -9.80 9.70
N LEU A 399 -9.82 -11.01 9.21
CA LEU A 399 -11.17 -11.48 8.90
C LEU A 399 -12.03 -11.57 10.16
N GLN A 400 -11.47 -12.01 11.28
CA GLN A 400 -12.15 -12.01 12.58
C GLN A 400 -12.45 -10.58 13.06
N LEU A 401 -11.53 -9.62 12.89
CA LEU A 401 -11.78 -8.21 13.20
C LEU A 401 -12.93 -7.63 12.36
N ILE A 402 -12.97 -7.96 11.07
CA ILE A 402 -14.08 -7.57 10.18
C ILE A 402 -15.38 -8.16 10.70
N GLN A 403 -15.41 -9.48 10.96
CA GLN A 403 -16.59 -10.19 11.46
C GLN A 403 -17.14 -9.58 12.75
N ASN A 404 -16.26 -9.32 13.72
CA ASN A 404 -16.61 -8.78 15.04
C ASN A 404 -17.18 -7.35 14.97
N ASN A 405 -16.91 -6.61 13.87
CA ASN A 405 -17.29 -5.20 13.71
C ASN A 405 -18.33 -4.95 12.61
N ILE A 406 -18.96 -5.99 12.05
CA ILE A 406 -20.01 -5.86 11.03
C ILE A 406 -21.14 -4.94 11.50
N ASP A 407 -21.58 -5.06 12.75
CA ASP A 407 -22.69 -4.27 13.29
C ASP A 407 -22.23 -2.96 13.97
N ASN A 408 -20.93 -2.68 13.99
CA ASN A 408 -20.37 -1.52 14.65
C ASN A 408 -20.19 -0.34 13.69
N SER A 409 -20.94 0.73 13.90
CA SER A 409 -20.82 1.99 13.13
C SER A 409 -19.53 2.76 13.44
N ASN A 410 -18.97 2.61 14.64
CA ASN A 410 -17.78 3.32 15.12
C ASN A 410 -16.46 2.61 14.71
N ALA A 411 -16.36 2.21 13.44
CA ALA A 411 -15.19 1.52 12.89
C ALA A 411 -14.76 2.11 11.52
N PRO A 412 -14.28 3.37 11.47
CA PRO A 412 -13.92 4.04 10.21
C PRO A 412 -12.77 3.35 9.46
N TRP A 413 -11.94 2.58 10.17
CA TRP A 413 -10.82 1.82 9.61
C TRP A 413 -11.28 0.71 8.65
N MET A 414 -12.52 0.20 8.77
CA MET A 414 -13.05 -0.85 7.90
C MET A 414 -13.12 -0.44 6.43
N THR A 415 -13.24 0.86 6.15
CA THR A 415 -13.24 1.39 4.77
C THR A 415 -11.92 1.14 4.02
N ARG A 416 -10.80 0.91 4.74
CA ARG A 416 -9.45 0.78 4.16
C ARG A 416 -8.79 -0.57 4.43
N ILE A 417 -9.35 -1.39 5.31
CA ILE A 417 -8.68 -2.62 5.78
C ILE A 417 -8.44 -3.62 4.65
N ALA A 418 -9.37 -3.71 3.69
CA ALA A 418 -9.24 -4.59 2.53
C ALA A 418 -8.02 -4.23 1.68
N THR A 419 -7.87 -2.96 1.30
CA THR A 419 -6.75 -2.46 0.49
C THR A 419 -5.41 -2.73 1.17
N ARG A 420 -5.36 -2.62 2.50
CA ARG A 420 -4.14 -2.84 3.31
C ARG A 420 -3.78 -4.31 3.47
N THR A 421 -4.77 -5.19 3.49
CA THR A 421 -4.60 -6.63 3.77
C THR A 421 -4.48 -7.45 2.49
N GLN A 422 -4.91 -6.92 1.35
CA GLN A 422 -4.83 -7.59 0.05
C GLN A 422 -3.45 -8.22 -0.27
N PRO A 423 -2.29 -7.59 0.05
CA PRO A 423 -0.98 -8.14 -0.30
C PRO A 423 -0.68 -9.53 0.28
N ILE A 424 -1.26 -9.90 1.43
CA ILE A 424 -1.01 -11.20 2.08
C ILE A 424 -1.98 -12.31 1.62
N VAL A 425 -3.06 -11.96 0.91
CA VAL A 425 -4.08 -12.94 0.47
C VAL A 425 -3.54 -13.90 -0.59
N GLY A 426 -2.53 -13.49 -1.37
CA GLY A 426 -1.88 -14.35 -2.36
C GLY A 426 -1.24 -15.63 -1.79
N ASN A 427 -0.96 -15.65 -0.48
CA ASN A 427 -0.39 -16.80 0.23
C ASN A 427 -1.39 -17.50 1.15
N ALA A 428 -2.68 -17.21 1.01
CA ALA A 428 -3.72 -17.78 1.86
C ALA A 428 -3.93 -19.28 1.57
N THR A 429 -3.97 -20.11 2.61
CA THR A 429 -4.22 -21.56 2.54
C THR A 429 -5.71 -21.88 2.36
N VAL A 430 -6.05 -23.10 1.91
CA VAL A 430 -7.41 -23.44 1.45
C VAL A 430 -8.40 -23.51 2.62
N ASP A 431 -7.90 -23.88 3.80
CA ASP A 431 -8.67 -23.95 5.05
C ASP A 431 -9.15 -22.57 5.53
N MET A 432 -8.56 -21.47 5.05
CA MET A 432 -9.01 -20.11 5.32
C MET A 432 -10.45 -19.87 4.83
N LEU A 433 -10.91 -20.60 3.81
CA LEU A 433 -12.27 -20.50 3.30
C LEU A 433 -13.28 -20.84 4.39
N GLY A 434 -13.19 -22.05 4.94
CA GLY A 434 -14.14 -22.54 5.93
C GLY A 434 -13.99 -21.86 7.29
N LYS A 435 -12.74 -21.58 7.71
CA LYS A 435 -12.45 -21.01 9.03
C LYS A 435 -12.81 -19.53 9.16
N TYR A 436 -12.60 -18.73 8.12
CA TYR A 436 -12.69 -17.27 8.23
C TYR A 436 -13.58 -16.64 7.17
N PHE A 437 -13.33 -16.86 5.87
CA PHE A 437 -14.07 -16.18 4.80
C PHE A 437 -15.57 -16.50 4.83
N LEU A 438 -15.93 -17.78 4.94
CA LEU A 438 -17.31 -18.23 4.90
C LEU A 438 -18.14 -17.68 6.08
N PRO A 439 -17.70 -17.75 7.35
CA PRO A 439 -18.40 -17.12 8.48
C PRO A 439 -18.64 -15.61 8.30
N VAL A 440 -17.68 -14.87 7.74
CA VAL A 440 -17.86 -13.42 7.51
C VAL A 440 -18.87 -13.17 6.39
N SER A 441 -18.81 -13.95 5.31
CA SER A 441 -19.76 -13.87 4.19
C SER A 441 -21.20 -14.18 4.60
N GLU A 442 -21.41 -15.22 5.40
CA GLU A 442 -22.73 -15.60 5.92
C GLU A 442 -23.27 -14.52 6.87
N ARG A 443 -22.42 -13.98 7.76
CA ARG A 443 -22.82 -12.88 8.65
C ARG A 443 -23.20 -11.60 7.89
N LEU A 444 -22.47 -11.27 6.82
CA LEU A 444 -22.80 -10.15 5.95
C LEU A 444 -24.15 -10.36 5.23
N LEU A 445 -24.43 -11.59 4.80
CA LEU A 445 -25.72 -11.94 4.22
C LEU A 445 -26.87 -11.80 5.24
N ASP A 446 -26.69 -12.25 6.47
CA ASP A 446 -27.69 -12.08 7.53
C ASP A 446 -28.03 -10.60 7.77
N GLN A 447 -26.99 -9.75 7.81
CA GLN A 447 -27.18 -8.30 7.92
C GLN A 447 -27.99 -7.75 6.74
N ALA A 448 -27.71 -8.20 5.51
CA ALA A 448 -28.46 -7.77 4.33
C ALA A 448 -29.92 -8.23 4.33
N PHE A 449 -30.21 -9.43 4.81
CA PHE A 449 -31.59 -9.88 5.00
C PHE A 449 -32.33 -9.02 6.02
N ALA A 450 -31.66 -8.64 7.11
CA ALA A 450 -32.23 -7.71 8.09
C ALA A 450 -32.57 -6.37 7.43
N VAL A 451 -31.63 -5.75 6.71
CA VAL A 451 -31.84 -4.47 5.99
C VAL A 451 -32.97 -4.59 4.96
N GLN A 452 -33.01 -5.66 4.15
CA GLN A 452 -34.08 -5.88 3.18
C GLN A 452 -35.47 -6.00 3.85
N SER A 453 -35.54 -6.71 4.98
CA SER A 453 -36.79 -6.86 5.73
C SER A 453 -37.25 -5.53 6.35
N TRP A 454 -36.31 -4.64 6.69
CA TRP A 454 -36.60 -3.31 7.19
C TRP A 454 -37.09 -2.42 6.05
N GLU A 455 -36.39 -2.41 4.91
CA GLU A 455 -36.76 -1.68 3.70
C GLU A 455 -38.19 -2.00 3.24
N ARG A 456 -38.56 -3.29 3.18
CA ARG A 456 -39.93 -3.71 2.80
C ARG A 456 -41.01 -3.24 3.77
N ARG A 457 -40.71 -3.16 5.07
CA ARG A 457 -41.66 -2.71 6.09
C ARG A 457 -41.86 -1.19 6.08
N LEU A 458 -40.81 -0.45 5.71
CA LEU A 458 -40.80 1.01 5.68
C LEU A 458 -41.53 1.63 4.49
N GLY A 459 -42.09 0.83 3.58
CA GLY A 459 -42.40 1.17 2.17
C GLY A 459 -43.07 2.50 1.80
N ASN A 460 -43.47 3.38 2.74
CA ASN A 460 -43.82 4.79 2.53
C ASN A 460 -43.58 5.74 3.75
N GLU A 461 -42.87 5.32 4.82
CA GLU A 461 -42.59 6.17 5.99
C GLU A 461 -41.32 7.03 5.78
N THR A 462 -41.49 8.31 5.48
CA THR A 462 -40.36 9.25 5.24
C THR A 462 -39.51 9.53 6.49
N ASP A 463 -40.10 9.43 7.68
CA ASP A 463 -39.43 9.82 8.93
C ASP A 463 -38.31 8.87 9.36
N LYS A 464 -38.23 7.66 8.77
CA LYS A 464 -37.21 6.64 9.05
C LYS A 464 -36.28 6.35 7.87
N GLU A 465 -36.37 7.15 6.81
CA GLU A 465 -35.52 7.01 5.61
C GLU A 465 -34.02 7.20 5.93
N GLY A 466 -33.71 8.06 6.91
CA GLY A 466 -32.33 8.28 7.39
C GLY A 466 -31.73 7.04 8.04
N ASP A 467 -32.48 6.33 8.88
CA ASP A 467 -32.01 5.11 9.56
C ASP A 467 -31.77 3.97 8.56
N LEU A 468 -32.65 3.85 7.54
CA LEU A 468 -32.46 2.88 6.46
C LEU A 468 -31.20 3.19 5.64
N THR A 469 -30.95 4.48 5.37
CA THR A 469 -29.75 4.93 4.65
C THR A 469 -28.48 4.58 5.44
N ALA A 470 -28.45 4.88 6.74
CA ALA A 470 -27.33 4.53 7.61
C ALA A 470 -27.07 3.01 7.68
N ALA A 471 -28.14 2.21 7.69
CA ALA A 471 -28.02 0.75 7.65
C ALA A 471 -27.46 0.25 6.30
N CYS A 472 -27.86 0.87 5.18
CA CYS A 472 -27.29 0.58 3.86
C CYS A 472 -25.82 0.99 3.76
N GLU A 473 -25.44 2.14 4.32
CA GLU A 473 -24.05 2.63 4.36
C GLU A 473 -23.15 1.62 5.10
N LEU A 474 -23.62 1.12 6.24
CA LEU A 474 -22.93 0.10 7.02
C LEU A 474 -22.75 -1.20 6.22
N LEU A 475 -23.81 -1.64 5.54
CA LEU A 475 -23.80 -2.85 4.72
C LEU A 475 -22.81 -2.71 3.53
N VAL A 476 -22.81 -1.57 2.85
CA VAL A 476 -21.86 -1.26 1.77
C VAL A 476 -20.43 -1.24 2.32
N ARG A 477 -20.17 -0.55 3.44
CA ARG A 477 -18.85 -0.53 4.07
C ARG A 477 -18.33 -1.95 4.36
N ASN A 478 -19.17 -2.81 4.91
CA ASN A 478 -18.79 -4.19 5.24
C ASN A 478 -18.53 -5.02 3.98
N MET A 479 -19.31 -4.80 2.92
CA MET A 479 -19.04 -5.39 1.60
C MET A 479 -17.66 -4.97 1.08
N PHE A 480 -17.31 -3.68 1.14
CA PHE A 480 -15.99 -3.19 0.71
C PHE A 480 -14.83 -3.64 1.62
N ALA A 481 -15.10 -3.98 2.88
CA ALA A 481 -14.10 -4.54 3.79
C ALA A 481 -13.77 -6.03 3.46
N LEU A 482 -14.75 -6.81 2.99
CA LEU A 482 -14.59 -8.25 2.74
C LEU A 482 -14.30 -8.58 1.27
N TYR A 483 -15.07 -8.02 0.34
CA TYR A 483 -15.13 -8.52 -1.03
C TYR A 483 -13.83 -8.39 -1.83
N PRO A 484 -13.00 -7.34 -1.67
CA PRO A 484 -11.70 -7.30 -2.34
C PRO A 484 -10.76 -8.44 -1.89
N LEU A 485 -10.81 -8.81 -0.60
CA LEU A 485 -10.06 -9.97 -0.08
C LEU A 485 -10.62 -11.28 -0.64
N LEU A 486 -11.95 -11.40 -0.65
CA LEU A 486 -12.64 -12.58 -1.16
C LEU A 486 -12.39 -12.81 -2.65
N ILE A 487 -12.46 -11.78 -3.49
CA ILE A 487 -12.18 -11.87 -4.93
C ILE A 487 -10.76 -12.41 -5.16
N THR A 488 -9.78 -11.85 -4.44
CA THR A 488 -8.37 -12.25 -4.55
C THR A 488 -8.19 -13.73 -4.13
N PHE A 489 -8.86 -14.15 -3.07
CA PHE A 489 -8.84 -15.53 -2.58
C PHE A 489 -9.49 -16.51 -3.57
N VAL A 490 -10.68 -16.18 -4.09
CA VAL A 490 -11.41 -16.98 -5.08
C VAL A 490 -10.58 -17.14 -6.36
N ASP A 491 -9.85 -16.12 -6.76
CA ASP A 491 -9.01 -16.16 -7.96
C ASP A 491 -7.86 -17.15 -7.83
N ARG A 492 -7.26 -17.24 -6.63
CA ARG A 492 -6.20 -18.21 -6.32
C ARG A 492 -6.70 -19.65 -6.48
N TYR A 493 -7.86 -19.96 -5.93
CA TYR A 493 -8.39 -21.33 -5.86
C TYR A 493 -9.34 -21.71 -7.00
N ARG A 494 -9.65 -20.79 -7.92
CA ARG A 494 -10.62 -21.03 -9.00
C ARG A 494 -10.31 -22.31 -9.77
N THR A 495 -9.07 -22.50 -10.22
CA THR A 495 -8.70 -23.64 -11.07
C THR A 495 -8.85 -24.97 -10.35
N GLU A 496 -8.58 -24.99 -9.04
CA GLU A 496 -8.74 -26.16 -8.19
C GLU A 496 -10.22 -26.47 -7.95
N TRP A 497 -11.02 -25.49 -7.53
CA TRP A 497 -12.46 -25.68 -7.30
C TRP A 497 -13.24 -26.04 -8.57
N LEU A 498 -12.75 -25.61 -9.74
CA LEU A 498 -13.32 -26.02 -11.02
C LEU A 498 -13.07 -27.50 -11.32
N LYS A 499 -11.99 -28.09 -10.79
CA LYS A 499 -11.67 -29.52 -10.92
C LYS A 499 -12.32 -30.35 -9.82
N GLN A 500 -12.28 -29.85 -8.58
CA GLN A 500 -12.76 -30.50 -7.38
C GLN A 500 -13.62 -29.53 -6.58
N PRO A 501 -14.94 -29.50 -6.82
CA PRO A 501 -15.83 -28.61 -6.09
C PRO A 501 -15.95 -29.06 -4.62
N THR A 502 -15.91 -28.09 -3.70
CA THR A 502 -16.05 -28.32 -2.26
C THR A 502 -17.40 -27.81 -1.75
N MET A 503 -17.87 -28.35 -0.61
CA MET A 503 -19.13 -27.90 0.00
C MET A 503 -19.02 -26.45 0.50
N GLU A 504 -17.86 -26.06 1.00
CA GLU A 504 -17.56 -24.71 1.46
C GLU A 504 -17.63 -23.70 0.31
N ALA A 505 -17.11 -24.06 -0.87
CA ALA A 505 -17.17 -23.20 -2.05
C ALA A 505 -18.61 -23.00 -2.55
N ASP A 506 -19.46 -24.03 -2.45
CA ASP A 506 -20.88 -23.92 -2.79
C ASP A 506 -21.65 -23.05 -1.78
N ARG A 507 -21.41 -23.23 -0.47
CA ARG A 507 -21.97 -22.35 0.57
C ARG A 507 -21.57 -20.89 0.34
N LEU A 508 -20.30 -20.63 0.01
CA LEU A 508 -19.82 -19.31 -0.33
C LEU A 508 -20.53 -18.73 -1.55
N PHE A 509 -20.66 -19.52 -2.64
CA PHE A 509 -21.38 -19.11 -3.83
C PHE A 509 -22.82 -18.71 -3.49
N ASN A 510 -23.54 -19.54 -2.74
CA ASN A 510 -24.91 -19.28 -2.34
C ASN A 510 -25.02 -18.03 -1.46
N ALA A 511 -24.08 -17.80 -0.55
CA ALA A 511 -24.07 -16.61 0.29
C ALA A 511 -23.96 -15.32 -0.54
N VAL A 512 -22.96 -15.26 -1.45
CA VAL A 512 -22.73 -14.11 -2.33
C VAL A 512 -23.85 -13.94 -3.36
N ALA A 513 -24.39 -15.04 -3.89
CA ALA A 513 -25.50 -15.03 -4.85
C ALA A 513 -26.79 -14.45 -4.24
N ASN A 514 -27.15 -14.88 -3.02
CA ASN A 514 -28.30 -14.33 -2.31
C ASN A 514 -28.09 -12.85 -1.97
N LEU A 515 -26.89 -12.45 -1.56
CA LEU A 515 -26.58 -11.04 -1.32
C LEU A 515 -26.72 -10.20 -2.59
N PHE A 516 -26.25 -10.72 -3.73
CA PHE A 516 -26.42 -10.07 -5.03
C PHE A 516 -27.89 -9.89 -5.40
N LEU A 517 -28.76 -10.86 -5.11
CA LEU A 517 -30.20 -10.72 -5.38
C LEU A 517 -30.84 -9.65 -4.50
N ILE A 518 -30.43 -9.54 -3.24
CA ILE A 518 -30.87 -8.46 -2.33
C ILE A 518 -30.43 -7.10 -2.89
N TRP A 519 -29.15 -6.96 -3.24
CA TRP A 519 -28.61 -5.76 -3.87
C TRP A 519 -29.33 -5.43 -5.18
N ASN A 520 -29.60 -6.43 -6.03
CA ASN A 520 -30.27 -6.20 -7.30
C ASN A 520 -31.71 -5.67 -7.13
N GLY A 521 -32.40 -6.13 -6.10
CA GLY A 521 -33.77 -5.72 -5.77
C GLY A 521 -33.90 -4.44 -4.94
N SER A 522 -32.82 -3.92 -4.36
CA SER A 522 -32.83 -2.73 -3.49
C SER A 522 -32.25 -1.50 -4.20
N PRO A 523 -33.06 -0.49 -4.56
CA PRO A 523 -32.55 0.74 -5.18
C PRO A 523 -31.70 1.57 -4.21
N ASN A 524 -32.00 1.51 -2.90
CA ASN A 524 -31.23 2.20 -1.88
C ASN A 524 -29.82 1.62 -1.74
N PHE A 525 -29.71 0.28 -1.72
CA PHE A 525 -28.41 -0.38 -1.65
C PHE A 525 -27.54 -0.07 -2.87
N LYS A 526 -28.09 -0.08 -4.09
CA LYS A 526 -27.37 0.32 -5.31
C LYS A 526 -26.88 1.76 -5.26
N ARG A 527 -27.75 2.69 -4.86
CA ARG A 527 -27.40 4.10 -4.73
C ARG A 527 -26.28 4.29 -3.71
N GLU A 528 -26.35 3.61 -2.58
CA GLU A 528 -25.35 3.74 -1.53
C GLU A 528 -24.00 3.14 -1.93
N GLU A 529 -23.97 2.09 -2.75
CA GLU A 529 -22.71 1.59 -3.35
C GLU A 529 -22.03 2.66 -4.21
N GLU A 530 -22.78 3.33 -5.09
CA GLU A 530 -22.27 4.42 -5.93
C GLU A 530 -21.78 5.61 -5.09
N THR A 531 -22.55 5.99 -4.06
CA THR A 531 -22.21 7.07 -3.12
C THR A 531 -20.92 6.75 -2.37
N PHE A 532 -20.78 5.53 -1.84
CA PHE A 532 -19.61 5.10 -1.08
C PHE A 532 -18.33 5.15 -1.93
N VAL A 533 -18.39 4.68 -3.17
CA VAL A 533 -17.26 4.77 -4.12
C VAL A 533 -16.87 6.22 -4.40
N GLY A 534 -17.87 7.10 -4.55
CA GLY A 534 -17.64 8.53 -4.77
C GLY A 534 -17.02 9.25 -3.56
N ILE A 535 -17.53 9.00 -2.35
CA ILE A 535 -17.06 9.65 -1.10
C ILE A 535 -15.64 9.23 -0.75
N HIS A 536 -15.32 7.94 -0.91
CA HIS A 536 -14.02 7.40 -0.55
C HIS A 536 -13.00 7.40 -1.70
N GLU A 537 -13.37 7.97 -2.85
CA GLU A 537 -12.54 8.03 -4.07
C GLU A 537 -11.93 6.66 -4.44
N LEU A 538 -12.73 5.59 -4.30
CA LEU A 538 -12.24 4.22 -4.48
C LEU A 538 -12.06 3.89 -5.96
N ASP A 539 -10.88 3.37 -6.31
CA ASP A 539 -10.67 2.73 -7.60
C ASP A 539 -11.15 1.27 -7.55
N THR A 540 -12.41 1.05 -7.93
CA THR A 540 -13.01 -0.29 -7.89
C THR A 540 -12.29 -1.27 -8.82
N LEU A 541 -11.74 -0.81 -9.95
CA LEU A 541 -10.96 -1.67 -10.84
C LEU A 541 -9.67 -2.12 -10.16
N ALA A 542 -8.98 -1.22 -9.46
CA ALA A 542 -7.83 -1.62 -8.67
C ALA A 542 -8.20 -2.70 -7.65
N LEU A 543 -9.35 -2.62 -6.99
CA LEU A 543 -9.80 -3.61 -6.00
C LEU A 543 -10.17 -4.99 -6.58
N ILE A 544 -10.54 -5.04 -7.86
CA ILE A 544 -11.04 -6.26 -8.53
C ILE A 544 -9.93 -6.98 -9.31
N MET A 545 -8.97 -6.25 -9.87
CA MET A 545 -7.96 -6.83 -10.75
C MET A 545 -6.91 -7.66 -9.97
N PRO A 546 -6.39 -8.75 -10.57
CA PRO A 546 -5.26 -9.50 -10.02
C PRO A 546 -4.06 -8.58 -9.77
N THR A 547 -3.32 -8.82 -8.68
CA THR A 547 -2.18 -7.99 -8.26
C THR A 547 -1.10 -7.86 -9.34
N ALA A 548 -0.93 -8.89 -10.18
CA ALA A 548 0.02 -8.89 -11.31
C ALA A 548 -0.37 -7.91 -12.44
N GLU A 549 -1.67 -7.71 -12.68
CA GLU A 549 -2.19 -6.83 -13.75
C GLU A 549 -2.36 -5.36 -13.29
N ARG A 550 -2.26 -5.11 -11.98
CA ARG A 550 -2.33 -3.75 -11.40
C ARG A 550 -1.16 -2.85 -11.84
N SER A 551 -0.02 -3.44 -12.18
CA SER A 551 1.22 -2.74 -12.55
C SER A 551 1.16 -2.09 -13.95
N THR A 552 0.41 -2.67 -14.88
CA THR A 552 0.32 -2.20 -16.28
C THR A 552 -0.70 -1.07 -16.49
N LEU A 553 -1.77 -1.03 -15.69
CA LEU A 553 -2.87 -0.06 -15.84
C LEU A 553 -2.76 1.18 -14.94
N SER A 554 -1.90 1.14 -13.90
CA SER A 554 -1.65 2.30 -13.02
C SER A 554 -1.04 3.51 -13.76
N ALA A 555 -0.63 3.36 -15.03
CA ALA A 555 -0.13 4.45 -15.85
C ALA A 555 -1.24 5.43 -16.32
N ASP A 556 -2.52 5.02 -16.33
CA ASP A 556 -3.60 5.79 -16.95
C ASP A 556 -4.67 6.33 -15.99
N VAL A 557 -4.56 6.07 -14.69
CA VAL A 557 -5.65 6.37 -13.72
C VAL A 557 -5.11 7.08 -12.47
N ALA A 558 -4.79 8.37 -12.59
CA ALA A 558 -4.75 9.28 -11.44
C ALA A 558 -5.98 10.21 -11.43
N PRO A 559 -6.53 10.62 -10.26
CA PRO A 559 -7.74 11.44 -10.19
C PRO A 559 -7.46 12.87 -10.68
N ARG A 560 -8.23 13.33 -11.67
CA ARG A 560 -8.24 14.74 -12.08
C ARG A 560 -8.93 15.60 -11.01
N SER A 561 -8.17 16.11 -10.06
CA SER A 561 -8.58 17.28 -9.27
C SER A 561 -8.34 18.55 -10.10
N LEU A 562 -9.35 18.97 -10.87
CA LEU A 562 -9.37 20.30 -11.50
C LEU A 562 -10.53 21.12 -10.94
N ALA A 563 -10.16 22.15 -10.18
CA ALA A 563 -11.02 23.19 -9.68
C ALA A 563 -11.80 23.88 -10.82
N HIS A 564 -13.01 24.31 -10.47
CA HIS A 564 -13.99 25.02 -11.28
C HIS A 564 -13.41 26.04 -12.28
N HIS A 565 -13.71 25.82 -13.56
CA HIS A 565 -13.98 26.90 -14.51
C HIS A 565 -15.23 26.56 -15.31
N HIS A 566 -16.27 27.39 -15.13
CA HIS A 566 -17.47 27.39 -15.95
C HIS A 566 -17.12 27.60 -17.42
N THR A 567 -17.26 26.57 -18.26
CA THR A 567 -17.62 26.72 -19.69
C THR A 567 -18.52 25.56 -20.10
N LYS A 568 -19.63 25.89 -20.78
CA LYS A 568 -20.67 24.98 -21.24
C LYS A 568 -20.18 24.06 -22.35
N SER A 569 -20.79 22.87 -22.41
CA SER A 569 -20.95 22.00 -23.60
C SER A 569 -19.75 21.15 -24.03
N GLY A 570 -19.75 19.89 -23.58
CA GLY A 570 -19.02 18.78 -24.19
C GLY A 570 -19.14 17.53 -23.32
N LYS A 571 -19.97 16.55 -23.71
CA LYS A 571 -20.07 15.25 -23.03
C LYS A 571 -18.71 14.54 -23.12
N GLY A 572 -17.90 14.62 -22.06
CA GLY A 572 -16.77 13.71 -21.87
C GLY A 572 -17.26 12.27 -21.71
N PRO A 573 -16.43 11.27 -22.00
CA PRO A 573 -16.80 9.86 -21.84
C PRO A 573 -17.12 9.61 -20.36
N LYS A 574 -18.35 9.19 -20.07
CA LYS A 574 -18.73 8.70 -18.73
C LYS A 574 -17.89 7.45 -18.47
N LYS A 575 -16.98 7.50 -17.49
CA LYS A 575 -16.35 6.28 -16.95
C LYS A 575 -17.48 5.39 -16.41
N GLY A 576 -17.53 4.13 -16.86
CA GLY A 576 -18.48 3.14 -16.35
C GLY A 576 -18.27 2.89 -14.86
N PHE A 577 -19.34 2.71 -14.11
CA PHE A 577 -19.31 2.40 -12.69
C PHE A 577 -19.20 0.87 -12.52
N THR A 578 -17.99 0.36 -12.26
CA THR A 578 -17.85 -1.07 -12.01
C THR A 578 -18.27 -1.40 -10.57
N SER A 579 -19.47 -1.96 -10.42
CA SER A 579 -19.99 -2.46 -9.14
C SER A 579 -19.15 -3.63 -8.61
N LEU A 580 -18.78 -3.55 -7.32
CA LEU A 580 -18.01 -4.57 -6.63
C LEU A 580 -18.83 -5.84 -6.43
N MET A 581 -20.14 -5.69 -6.21
CA MET A 581 -21.07 -6.81 -6.09
C MET A 581 -21.10 -7.63 -7.39
N VAL A 582 -21.20 -6.95 -8.53
CA VAL A 582 -21.22 -7.58 -9.86
C VAL A 582 -19.92 -8.30 -10.15
N ALA A 583 -18.79 -7.68 -9.81
CA ALA A 583 -17.48 -8.29 -9.98
C ALA A 583 -17.36 -9.58 -9.15
N SER A 584 -17.77 -9.53 -7.88
CA SER A 584 -17.70 -10.66 -6.95
C SER A 584 -18.54 -11.85 -7.44
N ILE A 585 -19.80 -11.63 -7.82
CA ILE A 585 -20.65 -12.72 -8.32
C ILE A 585 -20.14 -13.27 -9.65
N LYS A 586 -19.67 -12.42 -10.58
CA LYS A 586 -19.08 -12.88 -11.85
C LYS A 586 -17.87 -13.79 -11.62
N ARG A 587 -17.07 -13.50 -10.59
CA ARG A 587 -15.90 -14.31 -10.23
C ARG A 587 -16.33 -15.68 -9.70
N LEU A 588 -17.40 -15.76 -8.94
CA LEU A 588 -17.91 -17.01 -8.36
C LEU A 588 -18.81 -17.84 -9.30
N LEU A 589 -19.41 -17.23 -10.33
CA LEU A 589 -20.31 -17.92 -11.28
C LEU A 589 -19.79 -19.23 -11.87
N PRO A 590 -18.52 -19.35 -12.32
CA PRO A 590 -18.00 -20.61 -12.85
C PRO A 590 -18.00 -21.75 -11.83
N ILE A 591 -17.82 -21.43 -10.54
CA ILE A 591 -17.75 -22.42 -9.45
C ILE A 591 -19.14 -22.97 -9.15
N GLY A 592 -20.17 -22.10 -9.12
CA GLY A 592 -21.56 -22.53 -8.91
C GLY A 592 -22.09 -23.47 -10.00
N LYS A 593 -21.61 -23.36 -11.24
CA LYS A 593 -22.11 -24.15 -12.39
C LYS A 593 -21.84 -25.66 -12.32
N LEU A 594 -20.89 -26.10 -11.49
CA LEU A 594 -20.46 -27.51 -11.43
C LEU A 594 -21.40 -28.40 -10.62
N ASN A 595 -22.19 -27.84 -9.69
CA ASN A 595 -22.93 -28.60 -8.69
C ASN A 595 -24.46 -28.50 -8.84
N TYR A 596 -25.00 -28.66 -10.05
CA TYR A 596 -26.41 -28.48 -10.44
C TYR A 596 -26.81 -27.01 -10.71
N ILE A 597 -27.47 -26.79 -11.85
CA ILE A 597 -28.10 -25.51 -12.18
C ILE A 597 -29.27 -25.30 -11.21
N SER A 598 -29.02 -24.56 -10.12
CA SER A 598 -30.08 -24.21 -9.19
C SER A 598 -31.02 -23.15 -9.81
N PRO A 599 -32.30 -23.08 -9.41
CA PRO A 599 -33.22 -22.02 -9.86
C PRO A 599 -32.66 -20.61 -9.60
N LEU A 600 -31.87 -20.45 -8.53
CA LEU A 600 -31.15 -19.23 -8.19
C LEU A 600 -30.13 -18.84 -9.27
N GLN A 601 -29.38 -19.81 -9.79
CA GLN A 601 -28.39 -19.60 -10.85
C GLN A 601 -29.03 -19.22 -12.18
N LEU A 602 -30.14 -19.87 -12.55
CA LEU A 602 -30.92 -19.47 -13.73
C LEU A 602 -31.38 -18.02 -13.59
N HIS A 603 -31.95 -17.65 -12.44
CA HIS A 603 -32.40 -16.30 -12.18
C HIS A 603 -31.27 -15.27 -12.35
N ILE A 604 -30.07 -15.56 -11.83
CA ILE A 604 -28.90 -14.67 -11.97
C ILE A 604 -28.44 -14.57 -13.43
N LEU A 605 -28.46 -15.66 -14.20
CA LEU A 605 -28.07 -15.66 -15.62
C LEU A 605 -29.03 -14.88 -16.51
N TYR A 606 -30.32 -14.79 -16.14
CA TYR A 606 -31.32 -13.99 -16.86
C TYR A 606 -31.27 -12.49 -16.51
N ILE A 607 -30.54 -12.09 -15.47
CA ILE A 607 -30.30 -10.67 -15.18
C ILE A 607 -29.26 -10.16 -16.19
N PRO A 608 -29.61 -9.23 -17.09
CA PRO A 608 -28.66 -8.70 -18.06
C PRO A 608 -27.52 -7.98 -17.33
N PHE A 609 -26.34 -8.62 -17.29
CA PHE A 609 -25.09 -8.03 -16.82
C PHE A 609 -24.64 -6.81 -17.65
N THR A 610 -25.36 -6.50 -18.74
CA THR A 610 -25.18 -5.37 -19.67
C THR A 610 -25.92 -4.09 -19.25
N LEU A 611 -26.72 -4.12 -18.18
CA LEU A 611 -27.42 -2.92 -17.64
C LEU A 611 -26.70 -2.25 -16.46
N ILE A 612 -25.43 -2.59 -16.23
CA ILE A 612 -24.62 -2.02 -15.15
C ILE A 612 -23.46 -1.30 -15.83
N PRO A 613 -23.51 0.04 -15.91
CA PRO A 613 -22.65 0.84 -16.79
C PRO A 613 -21.16 0.74 -16.49
#